data_AF-A0A7K9N190-F1
#
_entry.id   AF-A0A7K9N190-F1
#
_cell.length_a   1.000
_cell.length_b   1.000
_cell.length_c   1.000
_cell.angle_alpha   90.00
_cell.angle_beta   90.00
_cell.angle_gamma   90.00
#
_symmetry.space_group_name_H-M   'P 1'
#
loop_
_entity.id
_entity.type
_entity.pdbx_description
1 polymer ?
#
loop_
_entity_poly.entity_id
_entity_poly.type
_entity_poly.pdbx_seq_one_letter_code
_entity_poly.pdbx_strand_id
1 'polypeptide(L)'
;SKHSVNLDNRTANVAVRPFELEMGFQFELHVTVSGKKINVSEIPELPIPKDWMRDKLELIFYKAEQGGGEIKNVTYNKESGTAVITFLRPG
;
A
#
# COMPACT_ATOMS: atom_id res chain seq x y z
N SER A 1 -14.17 14.60 -39.79
CA SER A 1 -13.92 15.65 -40.79
C SER A 1 -12.79 15.21 -41.72
N LYS A 2 -12.94 15.38 -43.04
CA LYS A 2 -11.93 15.01 -44.04
C LYS A 2 -11.18 16.28 -44.43
N HIS A 3 -9.87 16.31 -44.21
CA HIS A 3 -9.02 17.47 -44.46
C HIS A 3 -7.96 17.11 -45.50
N SER A 4 -7.70 18.03 -46.42
CA SER A 4 -6.63 17.89 -47.40
C SER A 4 -5.45 18.73 -46.96
N VAL A 5 -4.28 18.10 -46.79
CA VAL A 5 -3.05 18.76 -46.34
C VAL A 5 -2.08 18.83 -47.51
N ASN A 6 -1.51 20.01 -47.75
CA ASN A 6 -0.51 20.22 -48.78
C ASN A 6 0.88 19.92 -48.19
N LEU A 7 1.60 18.99 -48.81
CA LEU A 7 2.94 18.55 -48.46
C LEU A 7 3.87 18.89 -49.64
N ASP A 8 4.30 20.13 -49.69
CA ASP A 8 5.17 20.74 -50.70
C ASP A 8 4.72 20.48 -52.15
N ASN A 9 5.05 19.32 -52.71
CA ASN A 9 4.74 18.92 -54.08
C ASN A 9 3.62 17.86 -54.19
N ARG A 10 2.95 17.51 -53.08
CA ARG A 10 1.87 16.51 -53.05
C ARG A 10 0.77 16.90 -52.08
N THR A 11 -0.46 16.50 -52.37
CA THR A 11 -1.59 16.73 -51.47
C THR A 11 -2.09 15.41 -50.92
N ALA A 12 -2.29 15.33 -49.60
CA ALA A 12 -2.74 14.12 -48.93
C ALA A 12 -4.10 14.35 -48.25
N ASN A 13 -5.04 13.43 -48.48
CA ASN A 13 -6.33 13.43 -47.80
C ASN A 13 -6.23 12.70 -46.46
N VAL A 14 -6.43 13.43 -45.37
CA VAL A 14 -6.43 12.91 -44.01
C VAL A 14 -7.86 12.90 -43.48
N ALA A 15 -8.24 11.83 -42.80
CA ALA A 15 -9.53 11.74 -42.12
C ALA A 15 -9.30 11.33 -40.67
N VAL A 16 -9.87 12.09 -39.75
CA VAL A 16 -9.92 11.69 -38.34
C VAL A 16 -10.96 10.58 -38.20
N ARG A 17 -10.53 9.43 -37.68
CA ARG A 17 -11.44 8.37 -37.26
C ARG A 17 -11.46 8.31 -35.74
N PRO A 18 -12.63 8.51 -35.11
CA PRO A 18 -12.75 8.21 -33.69
C PRO A 18 -12.48 6.72 -33.50
N PHE A 19 -11.71 6.39 -32.47
CA PHE A 19 -11.53 5.03 -32.03
C PHE A 19 -12.14 4.93 -30.64
N GLU A 20 -12.83 3.84 -30.37
CA GLU A 20 -13.36 3.57 -29.04
C GLU A 20 -12.20 3.07 -28.19
N LEU A 21 -11.73 3.91 -27.26
CA LEU A 21 -11.00 3.42 -26.10
C LEU A 21 -12.03 2.66 -25.27
N GLU A 22 -11.86 1.35 -25.08
CA GLU A 22 -12.58 0.64 -24.04
C GLU A 22 -12.37 1.42 -22.74
N MET A 23 -13.46 1.90 -22.15
CA MET A 23 -13.40 2.63 -20.88
C MET A 23 -12.66 1.76 -19.88
N GLY A 24 -11.59 2.31 -19.32
CA GLY A 24 -10.80 1.66 -18.28
C GLY A 24 -11.72 1.09 -17.20
N PHE A 25 -11.40 -0.13 -16.78
CA PHE A 25 -12.12 -0.86 -15.74
C PHE A 25 -12.36 0.00 -14.49
N GLN A 26 -13.60 -0.02 -14.01
CA GLN A 26 -13.97 0.58 -12.73
C GLN A 26 -13.49 -0.34 -11.61
N PHE A 27 -12.54 0.15 -10.81
CA PHE A 27 -12.07 -0.54 -9.60
C PHE A 27 -12.69 0.11 -8.37
N GLU A 28 -13.37 -0.70 -7.55
CA GLU A 28 -13.89 -0.27 -6.25
C GLU A 28 -13.07 -0.93 -5.14
N LEU A 29 -12.27 -0.13 -4.42
CA LEU A 29 -11.45 -0.61 -3.32
C LEU A 29 -12.26 -0.61 -2.02
N HIS A 30 -12.68 -1.78 -1.56
CA HIS A 30 -13.23 -1.95 -0.22
C HIS A 30 -12.07 -2.06 0.79
N VAL A 31 -11.73 -0.95 1.45
CA VAL A 31 -10.74 -0.97 2.55
C VAL A 31 -11.46 -1.22 3.87
N THR A 32 -11.13 -2.33 4.53
CA THR A 32 -11.52 -2.54 5.94
C THR A 32 -10.33 -2.24 6.84
N VAL A 33 -10.50 -1.32 7.78
CA VAL A 33 -9.48 -1.05 8.80
C VAL A 33 -9.69 -2.03 9.95
N SER A 34 -8.68 -2.85 10.25
CA SER A 34 -8.76 -3.74 11.40
C SER A 34 -8.63 -2.94 12.68
N GLY A 35 -9.66 -2.98 13.54
CA GLY A 35 -9.56 -2.37 14.87
C GLY A 35 -8.54 -3.04 15.81
N LYS A 36 -8.05 -4.26 15.47
CA LYS A 36 -7.20 -5.08 16.36
C LYS A 36 -5.78 -5.34 15.85
N LYS A 37 -5.48 -5.07 14.58
CA LYS A 37 -4.19 -5.44 13.99
C LYS A 37 -3.59 -4.29 13.22
N ILE A 38 -2.29 -4.09 13.43
CA ILE A 38 -1.49 -3.17 12.63
C ILE A 38 -0.29 -3.92 12.03
N ASN A 39 0.10 -3.48 10.84
CA ASN A 39 1.33 -3.91 10.19
C ASN A 39 2.39 -2.83 10.41
N VAL A 40 3.57 -3.24 10.86
CA VAL A 40 4.73 -2.38 11.02
C VAL A 40 5.76 -2.82 9.98
N SER A 41 6.21 -1.89 9.15
CA SER A 41 7.22 -2.11 8.12
C SER A 41 8.51 -1.36 8.43
N GLU A 42 9.56 -1.63 7.66
CA GLU A 42 10.84 -0.92 7.75
C GLU A 42 11.50 -1.03 9.14
N ILE A 43 11.30 -2.17 9.81
CA ILE A 43 11.92 -2.44 11.10
C ILE A 43 13.44 -2.59 10.89
N PRO A 44 14.28 -1.82 11.62
CA PRO A 44 15.72 -1.83 11.39
C PRO A 44 16.32 -3.21 11.71
N GLU A 45 17.28 -3.64 10.88
CA GLU A 45 18.07 -4.82 11.17
C GLU A 45 19.14 -4.48 12.20
N LEU A 46 18.90 -4.91 13.44
CA LEU A 46 19.83 -4.76 14.55
C LEU A 46 20.48 -6.11 14.88
N PRO A 47 21.74 -6.14 15.35
CA PRO A 47 22.42 -7.35 15.79
C PRO A 47 21.90 -7.81 17.17
N ILE A 48 20.58 -8.01 17.29
CA ILE A 48 19.91 -8.46 18.50
C ILE A 48 19.12 -9.75 18.23
N PRO A 49 18.88 -10.58 19.26
CA PRO A 49 18.02 -11.75 19.13
C PRO A 49 16.61 -11.37 18.66
N LYS A 50 15.97 -12.29 17.92
CA LYS A 50 14.62 -12.09 17.39
C LYS A 50 13.60 -11.80 18.48
N ASP A 51 13.73 -12.46 19.63
CA ASP A 51 12.82 -12.30 20.76
C ASP A 51 12.97 -10.92 21.41
N TRP A 52 14.19 -10.37 21.47
CA TRP A 52 14.39 -9.01 21.96
C TRP A 52 13.77 -7.96 21.05
N MET A 53 13.76 -8.18 19.73
CA MET A 53 13.04 -7.29 18.82
C MET A 53 11.53 -7.34 19.07
N ARG A 54 10.97 -8.53 19.33
CA ARG A 54 9.55 -8.68 19.70
C ARG A 54 9.23 -7.92 20.99
N ASP A 55 10.05 -8.07 22.02
CA ASP A 55 9.87 -7.38 23.30
C ASP A 55 9.91 -5.85 23.14
N LYS A 56 10.83 -5.35 22.29
CA LYS A 56 10.92 -3.92 21.98
C LYS A 56 9.67 -3.41 21.26
N LEU A 57 9.19 -4.14 20.26
CA LEU A 57 7.97 -3.80 19.55
C LEU A 57 6.76 -3.80 20.51
N GLU A 58 6.65 -4.81 21.37
CA GLU A 58 5.59 -4.87 22.38
C GLU A 58 5.61 -3.65 23.30
N LEU A 59 6.79 -3.28 23.83
CA LEU A 59 6.95 -2.12 24.71
C LEU A 59 6.54 -0.80 24.05
N ILE A 60 6.86 -0.62 22.77
CA ILE A 60 6.50 0.59 22.00
C ILE A 60 4.98 0.70 21.84
N PHE A 61 4.31 -0.41 21.51
CA PHE A 61 2.88 -0.40 21.19
C PHE A 61 1.96 -0.70 22.38
N TYR A 62 2.49 -1.01 23.57
CA TYR A 62 1.70 -1.30 24.76
C TYR A 62 0.96 -0.07 25.32
N LYS A 63 1.50 1.15 25.13
CA LYS A 63 0.96 2.37 25.75
C LYS A 63 -0.26 2.91 25.00
N ALA A 64 -1.44 2.78 25.61
CA ALA A 64 -2.70 3.28 25.08
C ALA A 64 -2.71 4.81 24.83
N GLU A 65 -2.02 5.58 25.67
CA GLU A 65 -1.94 7.06 25.56
C GLU A 65 -1.23 7.54 24.28
N GLN A 66 -0.49 6.66 23.59
CA GLN A 66 0.24 6.96 22.35
C GLN A 66 -0.37 6.24 21.14
N GLY A 67 -1.66 5.87 21.21
CA GLY A 67 -2.34 5.12 20.14
C GLY A 67 -2.04 3.63 20.13
N GLY A 68 -1.39 3.11 21.19
CA GLY A 68 -1.19 1.69 21.42
C GLY A 68 -2.33 1.03 22.20
N GLY A 69 -2.03 -0.09 22.86
CA GLY A 69 -2.98 -0.79 23.71
C GLY A 69 -2.43 -2.12 24.22
N GLU A 70 -3.20 -2.78 25.09
CA GLU A 70 -2.85 -4.09 25.61
C GLU A 70 -2.62 -5.09 24.46
N ILE A 71 -1.47 -5.77 24.47
CA ILE A 71 -1.00 -6.59 23.35
C ILE A 71 -1.41 -8.05 23.57
N LYS A 72 -1.99 -8.65 22.54
CA LYS A 72 -2.26 -10.09 22.48
C LYS A 72 -1.08 -10.87 21.89
N ASN A 73 -0.44 -10.33 20.85
CA ASN A 73 0.66 -11.00 20.16
C ASN A 73 1.50 -10.04 19.31
N VAL A 74 2.79 -10.34 19.18
CA VAL A 74 3.74 -9.71 18.25
C VAL A 74 4.36 -10.78 17.34
N THR A 75 4.04 -10.72 16.05
CA THR A 75 4.66 -11.60 15.05
C THR A 75 5.69 -10.83 14.24
N TYR A 76 6.97 -11.03 14.55
CA TYR A 76 8.08 -10.39 13.82
C TYR A 76 8.70 -11.33 12.77
N ASN A 77 8.88 -10.81 11.56
CA ASN A 77 9.65 -11.42 10.48
C ASN A 77 10.91 -10.57 10.22
N LYS A 78 12.07 -11.16 10.52
CA LYS A 78 13.37 -10.52 10.33
C LYS A 78 13.74 -10.38 8.85
N GLU A 79 13.44 -11.38 8.04
CA GLU A 79 13.81 -11.40 6.61
C GLU A 79 13.11 -10.29 5.82
N SER A 80 11.84 -10.03 6.14
CA SER A 80 11.06 -8.96 5.50
C SER A 80 11.14 -7.62 6.24
N GLY A 81 11.75 -7.55 7.42
CA GLY A 81 11.76 -6.34 8.24
C GLY A 81 10.35 -5.86 8.63
N THR A 82 9.42 -6.81 8.85
CA THR A 82 8.00 -6.50 9.17
C THR A 82 7.52 -7.17 10.44
N ALA A 83 6.52 -6.58 11.08
CA ALA A 83 5.81 -7.18 12.19
C ALA A 83 4.31 -6.97 12.10
N VAL A 84 3.56 -7.92 12.65
CA VAL A 84 2.13 -7.77 12.91
C VAL A 84 1.92 -7.66 14.41
N ILE A 85 1.39 -6.52 14.84
CA ILE A 85 1.00 -6.29 16.24
C ILE A 85 -0.50 -6.57 16.34
N THR A 86 -0.88 -7.45 17.25
CA THR A 86 -2.29 -7.76 17.54
C THR A 86 -2.63 -7.22 18.93
N PHE A 87 -3.55 -6.28 19.00
CA PHE A 87 -4.12 -5.76 20.24
C PHE A 87 -5.17 -6.71 20.82
N LEU A 88 -5.27 -6.76 22.14
CA LEU A 88 -6.26 -7.56 22.85
C LEU A 88 -7.68 -7.03 22.60
N ARG A 89 -7.85 -5.71 22.70
CA ARG A 89 -9.09 -4.99 22.46
C ARG A 89 -8.97 -4.16 21.19
N PRO A 90 -10.07 -4.00 20.42
CA PRO A 90 -10.06 -3.05 19.34
C PRO A 90 -9.95 -1.62 19.89
N GLY A 91 -9.27 -0.74 19.14
CA GLY A 91 -9.24 0.70 19.39
C GLY A 91 -10.55 1.40 19.05
#